data_AF-A0A6V7NR79-F1
#
_entry.id   AF-A0A6V7NR79-F1
#
_cell.length_a   1.000
_cell.length_b   1.000
_cell.length_c   1.000
_cell.angle_alpha   90.00
_cell.angle_beta   90.00
_cell.angle_gamma   90.00
#
_symmetry.space_group_name_H-M   'P 1'
#
loop_
_entity.id
_entity.type
_entity.pdbx_description
1 polymer ?
#
loop_
_entity_poly.entity_id
_entity_poly.type
_entity_poly.pdbx_seq_one_letter_code
_entity_poly.pdbx_strand_id
1 'polypeptide(L)'
;MARSLKPATFSVALLVAVFVASRVGEAGADHPNYRDALDKCLQFFEAQRSGKLPADQRVKWRGDSALQDGFQQGVDLVGGYYDSGDHVKFGFPMAFAVTTLSWSVIEFEKELAAANKLKYALDAIKWGTDYFIKAHKEPNVLWAQVGDGDSDHLCWERAEDMTTPRTAYKITTDQPGRRLPEKPRLPSPRLPELSSLLIPSTPTSS
;
A
#
# COMPACT_ATOMS: atom_id res chain seq x y z
N MET A 1 29.93 31.77 66.87
CA MET A 1 30.20 32.90 65.95
C MET A 1 29.68 32.53 64.56
N ALA A 2 28.48 32.97 64.19
CA ALA A 2 27.95 32.75 62.85
C ALA A 2 28.49 33.84 61.92
N ARG A 3 29.28 33.47 60.91
CA ARG A 3 29.80 34.41 59.92
C ARG A 3 28.67 34.82 58.98
N SER A 4 28.23 36.08 59.07
CA SER A 4 27.28 36.69 58.16
C SER A 4 27.84 36.71 56.74
N LEU A 5 27.14 36.08 55.80
CA LEU A 5 27.52 36.04 54.39
C LEU A 5 27.28 37.44 53.77
N LYS A 6 28.29 37.99 53.09
CA LYS A 6 28.20 39.33 52.49
C LYS A 6 27.22 39.30 51.30
N PRO A 7 26.37 40.32 51.12
CA PRO A 7 25.30 40.33 50.10
C PRO A 7 25.79 40.09 48.67
N ALA A 8 27.01 40.52 48.33
CA ALA A 8 27.63 40.26 47.02
C ALA A 8 27.89 38.77 46.74
N THR A 9 28.16 37.95 47.77
CA THR A 9 28.37 36.49 47.61
C THR A 9 27.06 35.73 47.38
N PHE A 10 25.94 36.26 47.89
CA PHE A 10 24.59 35.73 47.62
C PHE A 10 24.18 35.98 46.18
N SER A 11 24.44 37.18 45.64
CA SER A 11 24.07 37.53 44.26
C SER A 11 24.84 36.73 43.21
N VAL A 12 26.12 36.45 43.43
CA VAL A 12 26.92 35.62 42.52
C VAL A 12 26.50 34.15 42.59
N ALA A 13 26.24 33.62 43.79
CA ALA A 13 25.74 32.25 43.94
C ALA A 13 24.35 32.06 43.33
N LEU A 14 23.47 33.06 43.43
CA LEU A 14 22.16 33.08 42.79
C LEU A 14 22.27 33.15 41.27
N LEU A 15 23.16 34.00 40.74
CA LEU A 15 23.43 34.06 39.29
C LEU A 15 24.01 32.76 38.75
N VAL A 16 24.93 32.11 39.46
CA VAL A 16 25.47 30.80 39.08
C VAL A 16 24.39 29.71 39.15
N ALA A 17 23.55 29.70 40.19
CA ALA A 17 22.44 28.75 40.30
C ALA A 17 21.40 28.93 39.18
N VAL A 18 21.09 30.18 38.79
CA VAL A 18 20.21 30.50 37.66
C VAL A 18 20.86 30.15 36.31
N PHE A 19 22.19 30.30 36.18
CA PHE A 19 22.93 29.90 34.98
C PHE A 19 23.07 28.38 34.83
N VAL A 20 23.13 27.64 35.94
CA VAL A 20 23.12 26.17 35.96
C VAL A 20 21.69 25.64 35.74
N ALA A 21 20.67 26.28 36.33
CA ALA A 21 19.27 25.92 36.10
C ALA A 21 18.82 26.19 34.65
N SER A 22 19.36 27.21 33.98
CA SER A 22 19.09 27.48 32.56
C SER A 22 19.84 26.57 31.58
N ARG A 23 20.70 25.66 32.09
CA ARG A 23 21.29 24.55 31.30
C ARG A 23 20.52 23.23 31.44
N VAL A 24 19.49 23.17 32.28
CA VAL A 24 18.58 22.01 32.37
C VAL A 24 17.38 22.27 31.45
N GLY A 25 17.66 22.24 30.16
CA GLY A 25 16.67 22.59 29.15
C GLY A 25 17.16 22.41 27.72
N GLU A 26 18.11 21.51 27.48
CA GLU A 26 18.14 20.88 26.16
C GLU A 26 17.00 19.87 26.16
N ALA A 27 15.86 20.28 25.58
CA ALA A 27 14.94 19.33 25.00
C ALA A 27 15.74 18.59 23.92
N GLY A 28 16.37 17.47 24.31
CA GLY A 28 16.94 16.53 23.37
C GLY A 28 15.82 16.17 22.40
N ALA A 29 16.04 16.40 21.11
CA ALA A 29 15.09 16.01 20.09
C ALA A 29 14.71 14.55 20.33
N ASP A 30 13.43 14.29 20.58
CA ASP A 30 12.92 12.94 20.76
C ASP A 30 13.26 12.18 19.47
N HIS A 31 14.30 11.34 19.51
CA HIS A 31 14.75 10.65 18.31
C HIS A 31 13.60 9.78 17.82
N PRO A 32 13.27 9.79 16.51
CA PRO A 32 12.16 8.99 16.00
C PRO A 32 12.33 7.53 16.39
N ASN A 33 11.26 6.90 16.88
CA ASN A 33 11.29 5.47 17.20
C ASN A 33 11.24 4.63 15.92
N TYR A 34 12.41 4.43 15.31
CA TYR A 34 12.54 3.67 14.06
C TYR A 34 12.12 2.20 14.19
N ARG A 35 12.18 1.63 15.40
CA ARG A 35 11.71 0.26 15.65
C ARG A 35 10.19 0.15 15.52
N ASP A 36 9.47 1.12 16.08
CA ASP A 36 8.02 1.23 15.95
C ASP A 36 7.61 1.55 14.50
N ALA A 37 8.32 2.47 13.85
CA ALA A 37 8.10 2.77 12.43
C ALA A 37 8.29 1.54 11.53
N LEU A 38 9.34 0.76 11.74
CA LEU A 38 9.59 -0.49 11.03
C LEU A 38 8.49 -1.52 11.28
N ASP A 39 8.01 -1.65 12.52
CA ASP A 39 6.92 -2.57 12.83
C ASP A 39 5.64 -2.23 12.07
N LYS A 40 5.28 -0.94 12.05
CA LYS A 40 4.11 -0.43 11.32
C LYS A 40 4.27 -0.57 9.82
N CYS A 41 5.47 -0.36 9.28
CA CYS A 41 5.77 -0.61 7.86
C CYS A 41 5.49 -2.06 7.47
N LEU A 42 5.87 -3.02 8.30
CA LEU A 42 5.58 -4.44 8.03
C LEU A 42 4.10 -4.79 8.22
N GLN A 43 3.41 -4.14 9.17
CA GLN A 43 1.95 -4.26 9.30
C GLN A 43 1.21 -3.65 8.10
N PHE A 44 1.75 -2.64 7.43
CA PHE A 44 1.18 -2.12 6.19
C PHE A 44 1.14 -3.21 5.10
N PHE A 45 2.19 -4.01 4.92
CA PHE A 45 2.13 -5.15 4.00
C PHE A 45 1.03 -6.14 4.41
N GLU A 46 0.91 -6.50 5.69
CA GLU A 46 -0.18 -7.36 6.17
C GLU A 46 -1.57 -6.77 5.85
N ALA A 47 -1.72 -5.45 6.00
CA ALA A 47 -2.95 -4.74 5.70
C ALA A 47 -3.27 -4.67 4.20
N GLN A 48 -2.31 -4.90 3.31
CA GLN A 48 -2.51 -4.93 1.85
C GLN A 48 -2.73 -6.34 1.29
N ARG A 49 -2.65 -7.40 2.10
CA ARG A 49 -2.77 -8.78 1.60
C ARG A 49 -4.13 -9.03 0.95
N SER A 50 -4.13 -9.63 -0.23
CA SER A 50 -5.31 -10.16 -0.92
C SER A 50 -5.35 -11.69 -0.77
N GLY A 51 -6.52 -12.30 -0.77
CA GLY A 51 -6.67 -13.76 -0.68
C GLY A 51 -7.06 -14.24 0.71
N LYS A 52 -6.78 -15.53 0.97
CA LYS A 52 -7.06 -16.17 2.26
C LYS A 52 -5.98 -15.84 3.28
N LEU A 53 -6.31 -15.08 4.31
CA LEU A 53 -5.36 -14.55 5.27
C LEU A 53 -4.86 -15.61 6.28
N PRO A 54 -3.61 -15.51 6.75
CA PRO A 54 -3.12 -16.37 7.82
C PRO A 54 -3.89 -16.10 9.12
N ALA A 55 -4.25 -17.17 9.85
CA ALA A 55 -4.96 -17.05 11.13
C ALA A 55 -4.17 -16.26 12.20
N ASP A 56 -2.84 -16.28 12.10
CA ASP A 56 -1.89 -15.62 12.99
C ASP A 56 -1.53 -14.18 12.56
N GLN A 57 -2.12 -13.65 11.48
CA GLN A 57 -1.91 -12.25 11.05
C GLN A 57 -2.20 -11.25 12.17
N ARG A 58 -1.43 -10.15 12.26
CA ARG A 58 -1.57 -9.13 13.31
C ARG A 58 -2.67 -8.12 13.00
N VAL A 59 -2.86 -7.78 11.73
CA VAL A 59 -3.92 -6.86 11.26
C VAL A 59 -5.29 -7.56 11.32
N LYS A 60 -6.06 -7.31 12.39
CA LYS A 60 -7.32 -8.04 12.70
C LYS A 60 -8.59 -7.50 12.04
N TRP A 61 -8.56 -6.29 11.48
CA TRP A 61 -9.72 -5.70 10.81
C TRP A 61 -9.85 -6.13 9.34
N ARG A 62 -8.81 -6.77 8.78
CA ARG A 62 -8.82 -7.39 7.45
C ARG A 62 -9.38 -8.81 7.53
N GLY A 63 -10.08 -9.23 6.47
CA GLY A 63 -10.60 -10.58 6.30
C GLY A 63 -10.21 -11.18 4.94
N ASP A 64 -10.62 -12.43 4.73
CA ASP A 64 -10.42 -13.13 3.47
C ASP A 64 -11.11 -12.37 2.32
N SER A 65 -10.39 -12.14 1.22
CA SER A 65 -10.89 -11.37 0.08
C SER A 65 -10.40 -11.94 -1.25
N ALA A 66 -11.05 -11.57 -2.37
CA ALA A 66 -10.60 -11.93 -3.72
C ALA A 66 -10.33 -13.44 -3.95
N LEU A 67 -11.12 -14.31 -3.29
CA LEU A 67 -10.91 -15.77 -3.28
C LEU A 67 -11.19 -16.45 -4.61
N GLN A 68 -11.66 -15.70 -5.62
CA GLN A 68 -11.98 -16.20 -6.96
C GLN A 68 -11.01 -15.69 -8.03
N ASP A 69 -9.94 -14.99 -7.63
CA ASP A 69 -8.96 -14.41 -8.55
C ASP A 69 -8.38 -15.45 -9.51
N GLY A 70 -8.60 -15.23 -10.81
CA GLY A 70 -8.05 -16.05 -11.90
C GLY A 70 -8.85 -17.32 -12.23
N PHE A 71 -9.75 -17.80 -11.36
CA PHE A 71 -10.40 -19.10 -11.55
C PHE A 71 -11.28 -19.17 -12.80
N GLN A 72 -11.95 -18.07 -13.16
CA GLN A 72 -12.72 -17.99 -14.41
C GLN A 72 -11.85 -18.13 -15.68
N GLN A 73 -10.53 -17.94 -15.54
CA GLN A 73 -9.55 -18.06 -16.61
C GLN A 73 -8.64 -19.30 -16.45
N GLY A 74 -9.02 -20.23 -15.55
CA GLY A 74 -8.33 -21.51 -15.37
C GLY A 74 -7.02 -21.45 -14.58
N VAL A 75 -6.77 -20.37 -13.83
CA VAL A 75 -5.55 -20.18 -13.04
C VAL A 75 -5.88 -19.80 -11.59
N ASP A 76 -5.09 -20.28 -10.63
CA ASP A 76 -5.16 -19.78 -9.25
C ASP A 76 -4.30 -18.52 -9.13
N LEU A 77 -4.94 -17.35 -9.03
CA LEU A 77 -4.26 -16.09 -8.76
C LEU A 77 -4.64 -15.52 -7.40
N VAL A 78 -5.18 -16.30 -6.47
CA VAL A 78 -5.48 -15.86 -5.10
C VAL A 78 -4.18 -15.58 -4.35
N GLY A 79 -4.10 -14.46 -3.63
CA GLY A 79 -2.89 -14.02 -2.92
C GLY A 79 -2.38 -12.65 -3.38
N GLY A 80 -1.16 -12.32 -2.97
CA GLY A 80 -0.48 -11.08 -3.37
C GLY A 80 -0.98 -9.85 -2.60
N TYR A 81 -0.62 -8.67 -3.09
CA TYR A 81 -0.95 -7.40 -2.45
C TYR A 81 -1.88 -6.56 -3.33
N TYR A 82 -2.83 -5.87 -2.70
CA TYR A 82 -3.46 -4.71 -3.32
C TYR A 82 -2.44 -3.58 -3.42
N ASP A 83 -2.48 -2.84 -4.53
CA ASP A 83 -1.43 -1.87 -4.86
C ASP A 83 -1.43 -0.67 -3.92
N SER A 84 -2.60 -0.05 -3.73
CA SER A 84 -2.72 1.21 -3.01
C SER A 84 -3.98 1.20 -2.11
N GLY A 85 -4.80 2.26 -2.15
CA GLY A 85 -6.10 2.29 -1.48
C GLY A 85 -7.22 1.62 -2.29
N ASP A 86 -6.86 0.96 -3.39
CA ASP A 86 -7.73 0.22 -4.29
C ASP A 86 -7.58 -1.30 -4.05
N HIS A 87 -8.21 -2.12 -4.89
CA HIS A 87 -8.13 -3.57 -4.81
C HIS A 87 -7.59 -4.22 -6.09
N VAL A 88 -7.00 -3.43 -6.98
CA VAL A 88 -6.26 -3.95 -8.13
C VAL A 88 -4.92 -4.52 -7.66
N LYS A 89 -4.53 -5.63 -8.27
CA LYS A 89 -3.21 -6.24 -8.08
C LYS A 89 -2.34 -5.88 -9.27
N PHE A 90 -1.65 -4.74 -9.19
CA PHE A 90 -0.70 -4.35 -10.22
C PHE A 90 0.64 -5.08 -10.01
N GLY A 91 0.97 -6.00 -10.92
CA GLY A 91 2.15 -6.87 -10.77
C GLY A 91 3.48 -6.12 -10.79
N PHE A 92 3.59 -5.03 -11.54
CA PHE A 92 4.83 -4.26 -11.64
C PHE A 92 5.21 -3.54 -10.33
N PRO A 93 4.38 -2.65 -9.75
CA PRO A 93 4.68 -2.02 -8.46
C PRO A 93 4.78 -3.04 -7.33
N MET A 94 3.97 -4.11 -7.35
CA MET A 94 4.11 -5.20 -6.37
C MET A 94 5.49 -5.87 -6.46
N ALA A 95 5.98 -6.17 -7.66
CA ALA A 95 7.29 -6.79 -7.85
C ALA A 95 8.42 -5.86 -7.39
N PHE A 96 8.30 -4.57 -7.69
CA PHE A 96 9.24 -3.55 -7.20
C PHE A 96 9.27 -3.49 -5.66
N ALA A 97 8.11 -3.47 -5.01
CA ALA A 97 8.01 -3.43 -3.55
C ALA A 97 8.63 -4.68 -2.89
N VAL A 98 8.30 -5.88 -3.41
CA VAL A 98 8.85 -7.16 -2.90
C VAL A 98 10.36 -7.24 -3.12
N THR A 99 10.86 -6.76 -4.27
CA THR A 99 12.30 -6.72 -4.57
C THR A 99 13.04 -5.78 -3.61
N THR A 100 12.49 -4.59 -3.38
CA THR A 100 13.08 -3.59 -2.48
C THR A 100 13.09 -4.08 -1.03
N LEU A 101 12.00 -4.74 -0.60
CA LEU A 101 11.94 -5.37 0.72
C LEU A 101 12.95 -6.50 0.85
N SER A 102 13.11 -7.32 -0.18
CA SER A 102 14.11 -8.40 -0.22
C SER A 102 15.53 -7.85 -0.15
N TRP A 103 15.83 -6.79 -0.89
CA TRP A 103 17.12 -6.12 -0.82
C TRP A 103 17.38 -5.56 0.59
N SER A 104 16.37 -4.94 1.21
CA SER A 104 16.48 -4.45 2.59
C SER A 104 16.78 -5.57 3.59
N VAL A 105 16.21 -6.76 3.41
CA VAL A 105 16.52 -7.93 4.24
C VAL A 105 17.97 -8.39 4.05
N ILE A 106 18.47 -8.39 2.81
CA ILE A 106 19.86 -8.77 2.51
C ILE A 106 20.85 -7.81 3.16
N GLU A 107 20.62 -6.50 3.07
CA GLU A 107 21.54 -5.48 3.60
C GLU A 107 21.48 -5.37 5.14
N PHE A 108 20.29 -5.51 5.73
CA PHE A 108 20.02 -5.18 7.13
C PHE A 108 19.53 -6.38 7.96
N GLU A 109 19.93 -7.60 7.60
CA GLU A 109 19.45 -8.83 8.24
C GLU A 109 19.66 -8.81 9.76
N LYS A 110 20.84 -8.38 10.21
CA LYS A 110 21.23 -8.37 11.63
C LYS A 110 20.41 -7.38 12.42
N GLU A 111 20.15 -6.21 11.86
CA GLU A 111 19.35 -5.13 12.46
C GLU A 111 17.88 -5.56 12.55
N LEU A 112 17.35 -6.17 11.49
CA LEU A 112 16.00 -6.75 11.49
C LEU A 112 15.86 -7.87 12.52
N ALA A 113 16.88 -8.72 12.67
CA ALA A 113 16.91 -9.76 13.68
C ALA A 113 16.94 -9.17 15.09
N ALA A 114 17.83 -8.21 15.35
CA ALA A 114 17.93 -7.51 16.64
C ALA A 114 16.63 -6.76 17.00
N ALA A 115 15.89 -6.25 16.01
CA ALA A 115 14.60 -5.61 16.20
C ALA A 115 13.43 -6.60 16.43
N ASN A 116 13.65 -7.91 16.27
CA ASN A 116 12.62 -8.96 16.19
C ASN A 116 11.63 -8.74 15.04
N LYS A 117 12.13 -8.29 13.88
CA LYS A 117 11.34 -7.98 12.68
C LYS A 117 11.67 -8.85 11.47
N LEU A 118 12.78 -9.59 11.50
CA LEU A 118 13.21 -10.44 10.39
C LEU A 118 12.13 -11.41 9.92
N LYS A 119 11.46 -12.13 10.83
CA LYS A 119 10.37 -13.05 10.48
C LYS A 119 9.25 -12.35 9.71
N TYR A 120 8.78 -11.20 10.18
CA TYR A 120 7.68 -10.46 9.53
C TYR A 120 8.08 -9.93 8.15
N ALA A 121 9.33 -9.50 7.97
CA ALA A 121 9.86 -9.10 6.67
C ALA A 121 9.92 -10.29 5.70
N LEU A 122 10.40 -11.45 6.15
CA LEU A 122 10.43 -12.68 5.36
C LEU A 122 9.01 -13.17 5.01
N ASP A 123 8.06 -13.11 5.94
CA ASP A 123 6.66 -13.45 5.69
C ASP A 123 6.03 -12.52 4.64
N ALA A 124 6.37 -11.23 4.67
CA ALA A 124 5.91 -10.26 3.68
C ALA A 124 6.51 -10.51 2.28
N ILE A 125 7.81 -10.82 2.20
CA ILE A 125 8.45 -11.22 0.95
C ILE A 125 7.78 -12.49 0.41
N LYS A 126 7.65 -13.52 1.27
CA LYS A 126 7.08 -14.81 0.91
C LYS A 126 5.68 -14.66 0.33
N TRP A 127 4.83 -13.83 0.95
CA TRP A 127 3.47 -13.59 0.46
C TRP A 127 3.44 -13.05 -0.98
N GLY A 128 4.34 -12.11 -1.29
CA GLY A 128 4.47 -11.57 -2.65
C GLY A 128 5.06 -12.58 -3.63
N THR A 129 6.12 -13.30 -3.24
CA THR A 129 6.77 -14.27 -4.13
C THR A 129 5.90 -15.51 -4.38
N ASP A 130 5.13 -15.97 -3.39
CA ASP A 130 4.16 -17.06 -3.58
C ASP A 130 3.14 -16.68 -4.66
N TYR A 131 2.68 -15.42 -4.68
CA TYR A 131 1.82 -14.90 -5.73
C TYR A 131 2.50 -14.87 -7.10
N PHE A 132 3.77 -14.44 -7.19
CA PHE A 132 4.49 -14.45 -8.47
C PHE A 132 4.73 -15.87 -9.01
N ILE A 133 4.96 -16.86 -8.14
CA ILE A 133 5.04 -18.27 -8.53
C ILE A 133 3.71 -18.72 -9.14
N LYS A 134 2.57 -18.32 -8.56
CA LYS A 134 1.25 -18.59 -9.13
C LYS A 134 1.03 -17.88 -10.46
N ALA A 135 1.47 -16.62 -10.56
CA ALA A 135 1.33 -15.78 -11.75
C ALA A 135 2.22 -16.23 -12.92
N HIS A 136 3.22 -17.09 -12.68
CA HIS A 136 4.13 -17.61 -13.70
C HIS A 136 4.26 -19.14 -13.62
N LYS A 137 3.13 -19.86 -13.73
CA LYS A 137 3.12 -21.33 -13.75
C LYS A 137 3.58 -21.95 -15.07
N GLU A 138 3.45 -21.22 -16.16
CA GLU A 138 3.75 -21.70 -17.52
C GLU A 138 4.90 -20.91 -18.14
N PRO A 139 5.78 -21.56 -18.93
CA PRO A 139 6.82 -20.87 -19.67
C PRO A 139 6.23 -19.76 -20.55
N ASN A 140 6.86 -18.58 -20.53
CA ASN A 140 6.48 -17.42 -21.34
C ASN A 140 5.05 -16.87 -21.11
N VAL A 141 4.40 -17.23 -20.01
CA VAL A 141 3.09 -16.64 -19.62
C VAL A 141 3.24 -16.01 -18.24
N LEU A 142 3.00 -14.70 -18.14
CA LEU A 142 3.03 -13.98 -16.86
C LEU A 142 1.72 -13.25 -16.64
N TRP A 143 0.97 -13.63 -15.60
CA TRP A 143 -0.21 -12.88 -15.15
C TRP A 143 0.22 -11.60 -14.43
N ALA A 144 0.06 -10.46 -15.10
CA ALA A 144 0.63 -9.18 -14.68
C ALA A 144 -0.36 -8.32 -13.90
N GLN A 145 -1.67 -8.58 -13.98
CA GLN A 145 -2.68 -7.82 -13.26
C GLN A 145 -3.92 -8.65 -12.96
N VAL A 146 -4.58 -8.37 -11.85
CA VAL A 146 -5.93 -8.84 -11.53
C VAL A 146 -6.77 -7.66 -11.06
N GLY A 147 -7.95 -7.49 -11.67
CA GLY A 147 -8.80 -6.32 -11.46
C GLY A 147 -8.68 -5.31 -12.61
N ASP A 148 -9.76 -4.58 -12.84
CA ASP A 148 -9.83 -3.48 -13.80
C ASP A 148 -9.84 -2.15 -13.03
N GLY A 149 -8.88 -1.27 -13.31
CA GLY A 149 -8.69 -0.03 -12.53
C GLY A 149 -9.91 0.90 -12.58
N ASP A 150 -10.53 1.05 -13.74
CA ASP A 150 -11.68 1.95 -13.88
C ASP A 150 -12.86 1.50 -13.01
N SER A 151 -13.23 0.23 -13.09
CA SER A 151 -14.36 -0.30 -12.30
C SER A 151 -14.04 -0.41 -10.80
N ASP A 152 -12.80 -0.75 -10.45
CA ASP A 152 -12.36 -0.84 -9.05
C ASP A 152 -12.35 0.53 -8.38
N HIS A 153 -11.85 1.57 -9.07
CA HIS A 153 -11.72 2.93 -8.52
C HIS A 153 -13.05 3.70 -8.45
N LEU A 154 -14.07 3.23 -9.16
CA LEU A 154 -15.44 3.77 -9.05
C LEU A 154 -16.20 3.24 -7.82
N CYS A 155 -15.66 2.24 -7.12
CA CYS A 155 -16.30 1.65 -5.96
C CYS A 155 -15.51 1.93 -4.67
N TRP A 156 -16.17 2.46 -3.64
CA TRP A 156 -15.58 2.63 -2.31
C TRP A 156 -16.14 1.57 -1.37
N GLU A 157 -15.51 0.41 -1.38
CA GLU A 157 -15.94 -0.75 -0.60
C GLU A 157 -14.76 -1.40 0.14
N ARG A 158 -15.06 -2.35 1.02
CA ARG A 158 -14.04 -3.18 1.64
C ARG A 158 -13.61 -4.27 0.67
N ALA A 159 -12.34 -4.66 0.72
CA ALA A 159 -11.82 -5.78 -0.06
C ALA A 159 -12.65 -7.07 0.12
N GLU A 160 -13.16 -7.30 1.32
CA GLU A 160 -13.95 -8.49 1.65
C GLU A 160 -15.35 -8.48 1.02
N ASP A 161 -15.85 -7.30 0.64
CA ASP A 161 -17.21 -7.08 0.14
C ASP A 161 -17.23 -6.79 -1.37
N MET A 162 -16.08 -6.96 -2.06
CA MET A 162 -15.90 -6.59 -3.46
C MET A 162 -16.93 -7.20 -4.41
N THR A 163 -17.51 -6.35 -5.26
CA THR A 163 -18.46 -6.76 -6.31
C THR A 163 -17.99 -6.44 -7.73
N THR A 164 -16.87 -5.73 -7.87
CA THR A 164 -16.31 -5.32 -9.17
C THR A 164 -15.73 -6.51 -9.95
N PRO A 165 -15.74 -6.47 -11.30
CA PRO A 165 -15.10 -7.51 -12.11
C PRO A 165 -13.60 -7.62 -11.85
N ARG A 166 -13.12 -8.85 -11.56
CA ARG A 166 -11.71 -9.15 -11.25
C ARG A 166 -10.98 -9.87 -12.38
N THR A 167 -11.14 -9.38 -13.61
CA THR A 167 -10.48 -9.93 -14.80
C THR A 167 -8.96 -9.93 -14.61
N ALA A 168 -8.31 -11.05 -14.93
CA ALA A 168 -6.85 -11.16 -14.91
C ALA A 168 -6.27 -10.94 -16.31
N TYR A 169 -5.13 -10.26 -16.37
CA TYR A 169 -4.43 -9.94 -17.61
C TYR A 169 -3.04 -10.55 -17.61
N LYS A 170 -2.63 -11.10 -18.75
CA LYS A 170 -1.36 -11.80 -18.93
C LYS A 170 -0.52 -11.21 -20.05
N ILE A 171 0.79 -11.31 -19.87
CA ILE A 171 1.82 -11.05 -20.87
C ILE A 171 2.22 -12.40 -21.45
N THR A 172 2.35 -12.47 -22.77
CA THR A 172 2.75 -13.68 -23.52
C THR A 172 3.78 -13.33 -24.59
N THR A 173 4.38 -14.31 -25.26
CA THR A 173 5.27 -14.08 -26.41
C THR A 173 4.60 -13.26 -27.51
N ASP A 174 3.31 -13.47 -27.72
CA ASP A 174 2.54 -12.83 -28.80
C ASP A 174 2.00 -11.46 -28.38
N GLN A 175 2.00 -11.18 -27.07
CA GLN A 175 1.59 -9.91 -26.47
C GLN A 175 2.67 -9.43 -25.47
N PRO A 176 3.89 -9.11 -25.94
CA PRO A 176 4.97 -8.68 -25.07
C PRO A 176 4.70 -7.27 -24.56
N GLY A 177 4.53 -7.10 -23.25
CA GLY A 177 4.52 -5.79 -22.59
C GLY A 177 3.53 -4.75 -23.13
N ARG A 178 2.51 -5.14 -23.91
CA ARG A 178 1.45 -4.20 -24.29
C ARG A 178 0.80 -3.71 -23.01
N ARG A 179 0.68 -2.37 -22.90
CA ARG A 179 -0.07 -1.68 -21.86
C ARG A 179 -1.36 -2.46 -21.61
N LEU A 180 -1.49 -3.01 -20.41
CA LEU A 180 -2.69 -3.72 -19.97
C LEU A 180 -3.88 -2.79 -20.25
N PRO A 181 -4.99 -3.31 -20.78
CA PRO A 181 -5.97 -2.48 -21.48
C PRO A 181 -6.51 -1.38 -20.55
N GLU A 182 -6.10 -0.13 -20.80
CA GLU A 182 -7.02 0.99 -20.66
C GLU A 182 -8.03 0.77 -21.79
N LYS A 183 -9.29 0.53 -21.44
CA LYS A 183 -10.36 0.28 -22.41
C LYS A 183 -10.28 1.32 -23.54
N PRO A 184 -10.56 0.99 -24.81
CA PRO A 184 -10.70 2.01 -25.84
C PRO A 184 -11.71 3.03 -25.33
N ARG A 185 -11.24 4.27 -25.12
CA ARG A 185 -12.07 5.41 -24.80
C ARG A 185 -13.24 5.35 -25.78
N LEU A 186 -14.44 5.04 -25.28
CA LEU A 186 -15.64 5.08 -26.10
C LEU A 186 -15.57 6.40 -26.87
N PRO A 187 -15.70 6.42 -28.21
CA PRO A 187 -15.66 7.68 -28.92
C PRO A 187 -16.70 8.56 -28.25
N SER A 188 -16.26 9.69 -27.67
CA SER A 188 -17.19 10.68 -27.14
C SER A 188 -18.25 10.88 -28.20
N PRO A 189 -19.55 10.77 -27.88
CA PRO A 189 -20.57 11.04 -28.85
C PRO A 189 -20.29 12.45 -29.38
N ARG A 190 -19.92 12.52 -30.66
CA ARG A 190 -19.89 13.81 -31.35
C ARG A 190 -21.31 14.33 -31.21
N LEU A 191 -21.44 15.50 -30.60
CA LEU A 191 -22.68 16.29 -30.58
C LEU A 191 -22.96 16.69 -32.05
N PRO A 192 -23.75 15.92 -32.81
CA PRO A 192 -24.85 16.55 -33.50
C PRO A 192 -26.13 15.69 -33.59
N GLU A 193 -26.34 14.67 -32.73
CA GLU A 193 -27.59 13.86 -32.77
C GLU A 193 -28.57 14.11 -31.61
N LEU A 194 -28.35 15.12 -30.77
CA LEU A 194 -29.31 15.50 -29.72
C LEU A 194 -30.24 16.67 -30.10
N SER A 195 -30.15 17.20 -31.33
CA SER A 195 -31.03 18.30 -31.78
C SER A 195 -32.40 17.82 -32.29
N SER A 196 -32.54 16.56 -32.68
CA SER A 196 -33.79 16.01 -33.24
C SER A 196 -34.79 15.51 -32.19
N LEU A 197 -34.42 15.45 -30.91
CA LEU A 197 -35.25 14.89 -29.84
C LEU A 197 -36.01 15.92 -29.00
N LEU A 198 -35.93 17.22 -29.32
CA LEU A 198 -36.48 18.30 -28.48
C LEU A 198 -37.38 19.33 -29.21
N ILE A 199 -37.87 19.04 -30.42
CA ILE A 199 -38.85 19.92 -31.08
C ILE A 199 -40.19 19.18 -31.21
N PRO A 200 -41.24 19.57 -30.46
CA PRO A 200 -42.59 19.11 -30.71
C PRO A 200 -43.07 19.68 -32.05
N SER A 201 -43.42 18.81 -33.00
CA SER A 201 -44.10 19.23 -34.22
C SER A 201 -45.54 19.63 -33.89
N THR A 202 -45.86 20.92 -34.02
CA THR A 202 -47.25 21.38 -34.08
C THR A 202 -47.78 21.18 -35.52
N PRO A 203 -49.04 20.73 -35.69
CA PRO A 203 -49.65 20.64 -37.01
C PRO A 203 -50.35 21.96 -37.34
N THR A 204 -50.08 22.52 -38.53
CA THR A 204 -50.96 23.53 -39.13
C THR A 204 -51.61 22.95 -40.37
N SER A 205 -52.94 22.86 -40.29
CA SER A 205 -53.87 22.65 -41.39
C SER A 205 -53.96 23.85 -42.33
N SER A 206 -54.46 23.56 -43.55
CA SER A 206 -54.80 24.40 -44.72
C SER A 206 -53.66 24.73 -45.68
#